data_AF-A0A3D3UU92-F1
#
_entry.id   AF-A0A3D3UU92-F1
#
_cell.length_a   1.000
_cell.length_b   1.000
_cell.length_c   1.000
_cell.angle_alpha   90.00
_cell.angle_beta   90.00
_cell.angle_gamma   90.00
#
_symmetry.space_group_name_H-M   'P 1'
#
loop_
_entity.id
_entity.type
_entity.pdbx_description
1 polymer ?
#
loop_
_entity_poly.entity_id
_entity_poly.type
_entity_poly.pdbx_seq_one_letter_code
_entity_poly.pdbx_strand_id
1 'polypeptide(L)'
;MLGKWTCLVSVVLVAGLTNTSLPADWTGSVSSDWYNATNWSGGVPDAGENAVIDSSGPLTWPIIDGGTATTDDLRIGYTANYQGELTVTGGAALSVNGELRIGRKSNDGSGQAVGIFNVSGETTTINVTERIEHGRHGHATINMSGGYLHCDAELRMAYRFDGSGTVYLSGGTIDLGGDPGIDVYGNDGVPDTALIDISGGTLTLAGNQVSMIETFINDGIIIGYGGEGTVSVSFEGNITTVVGIGGPSTSEPDPVNEKMDVPRDAVLSWKPGTGAVKHDVYFGTVFDDVEQASTTVDPGSVYKGSVNINMYTVAERLELSETYYWRVDAVDASNTIHKGDVWCFTVELFAYPIENIIATASSSEEGKEAGNAVNGSGLDDSGLLHTNESVGNMWLSSKEGPQPSWIEFEFERAYKLHDMWVWNSNDSLESLIGLGFRDVTIEYSANDIDYTTLGTTHQFARAPGEPGYAHDTTIDFEGVAAKHIRLTANNNWEGIFEQFGLSEVRFYYIPVHARQPDPDSKATEVDLDLFLEWGAGREAAEHN
;
A
#
# COMPACT_ATOMS: atom_id res chain seq x y z
N MET A 1 -65.49 -56.38 -17.67
CA MET A 1 -64.43 -56.45 -16.65
C MET A 1 -63.39 -55.40 -17.01
N LEU A 2 -63.49 -54.21 -16.39
CA LEU A 2 -62.61 -53.07 -16.65
C LEU A 2 -61.28 -53.23 -15.88
N GLY A 3 -60.16 -53.05 -16.57
CA GLY A 3 -58.82 -53.02 -15.98
C GLY A 3 -58.57 -51.72 -15.20
N LYS A 4 -58.13 -51.86 -13.96
CA LYS A 4 -57.72 -50.75 -13.10
C LYS A 4 -56.29 -50.34 -13.43
N TRP A 5 -56.12 -49.12 -13.92
CA TRP A 5 -54.85 -48.41 -13.91
C TRP A 5 -54.66 -47.80 -12.52
N THR A 6 -53.54 -48.11 -11.86
CA THR A 6 -53.13 -47.48 -10.61
C THR A 6 -51.98 -46.53 -10.93
N CYS A 7 -52.22 -45.24 -10.76
CA CYS A 7 -51.24 -44.17 -10.94
C CYS A 7 -50.45 -44.02 -9.64
N LEU A 8 -49.14 -44.22 -9.68
CA LEU A 8 -48.23 -43.99 -8.55
C LEU A 8 -47.70 -42.55 -8.67
N VAL A 9 -48.12 -41.68 -7.76
CA VAL A 9 -47.58 -40.33 -7.59
C VAL A 9 -46.40 -40.44 -6.63
N SER A 10 -45.18 -40.23 -7.13
CA SER A 10 -43.99 -40.10 -6.31
C SER A 10 -43.89 -38.68 -5.75
N VAL A 11 -44.08 -38.52 -4.45
CA VAL A 11 -43.77 -37.28 -3.73
C VAL A 11 -42.28 -37.30 -3.41
N VAL A 12 -41.48 -36.48 -4.11
CA VAL A 12 -40.09 -36.22 -3.76
C VAL A 12 -40.08 -35.16 -2.66
N LEU A 13 -39.70 -35.57 -1.45
CA LEU A 13 -39.41 -34.66 -0.34
C LEU A 13 -38.02 -34.06 -0.59
N VAL A 14 -37.95 -32.85 -1.15
CA VAL A 14 -36.69 -32.09 -1.22
C VAL A 14 -36.49 -31.46 0.16
N ALA A 15 -35.73 -32.14 1.02
CA ALA A 15 -35.13 -31.50 2.18
C ALA A 15 -34.02 -30.57 1.66
N GLY A 16 -34.24 -29.26 1.74
CA GLY A 16 -33.18 -28.28 1.54
C GLY A 16 -32.15 -28.48 2.64
N LEU A 17 -31.00 -29.08 2.30
CA LEU A 17 -29.82 -29.04 3.16
C LEU A 17 -29.25 -27.63 3.05
N THR A 18 -29.47 -26.80 4.06
CA THR A 18 -28.62 -25.63 4.28
C THR A 18 -27.28 -26.17 4.75
N ASN A 19 -26.27 -26.17 3.87
CA ASN A 19 -24.89 -26.28 4.32
C ASN A 19 -24.57 -25.01 5.11
N THR A 20 -24.75 -25.04 6.42
CA THR A 20 -24.01 -24.13 7.30
C THR A 20 -22.61 -24.72 7.41
N SER A 21 -21.64 -24.11 6.74
CA SER A 21 -20.21 -24.32 7.04
C SER A 21 -20.01 -24.10 8.54
N LEU A 22 -19.20 -24.96 9.17
CA LEU A 22 -18.82 -24.73 10.56
C LEU A 22 -17.88 -23.51 10.61
N PRO A 23 -17.88 -22.72 11.71
CA PRO A 23 -16.90 -21.64 11.85
C PRO A 23 -15.48 -22.19 11.73
N ALA A 24 -14.62 -21.42 11.06
CA ALA A 24 -13.19 -21.67 11.00
C ALA A 24 -12.55 -21.00 12.22
N ASP A 25 -12.11 -21.81 13.17
CA ASP A 25 -11.48 -21.34 14.41
C ASP A 25 -9.97 -21.21 14.23
N TRP A 26 -9.41 -20.07 14.62
CA TRP A 26 -7.98 -19.83 14.63
C TRP A 26 -7.32 -20.68 15.72
N THR A 27 -6.35 -21.48 15.29
CA THR A 27 -5.51 -22.31 16.16
C THR A 27 -4.12 -21.71 16.37
N GLY A 28 -3.64 -20.89 15.43
CA GLY A 28 -2.29 -20.30 15.46
C GLY A 28 -1.16 -21.33 15.59
N SER A 29 -1.42 -22.58 15.15
CA SER A 29 -0.58 -23.73 15.48
C SER A 29 0.78 -23.74 14.76
N VAL A 30 0.91 -22.98 13.67
CA VAL A 30 2.12 -22.94 12.83
C VAL A 30 2.74 -21.55 12.78
N SER A 31 1.95 -20.52 12.55
CA SER A 31 2.44 -19.14 12.32
C SER A 31 1.36 -18.10 12.63
N SER A 32 1.71 -16.82 12.49
CA SER A 32 0.77 -15.70 12.46
C SER A 32 0.11 -15.49 11.10
N ASP A 33 0.58 -16.13 10.03
CA ASP A 33 0.07 -15.91 8.68
C ASP A 33 -1.38 -16.39 8.54
N TRP A 34 -2.30 -15.45 8.28
CA TRP A 34 -3.73 -15.70 8.05
C TRP A 34 -3.97 -16.74 6.95
N TYR A 35 -3.16 -16.72 5.88
CA TYR A 35 -3.33 -17.54 4.69
C TYR A 35 -2.80 -18.97 4.83
N ASN A 36 -2.14 -19.29 5.95
CA ASN A 36 -1.76 -20.66 6.22
C ASN A 36 -2.97 -21.46 6.73
N ALA A 37 -3.52 -22.31 5.86
CA ALA A 37 -4.68 -23.16 6.16
C ALA A 37 -4.52 -24.03 7.42
N THR A 38 -3.29 -24.35 7.83
CA THR A 38 -3.02 -25.16 9.04
C THR A 38 -3.29 -24.38 10.33
N ASN A 39 -3.30 -23.05 10.26
CA ASN A 39 -3.68 -22.21 11.39
C ASN A 39 -5.19 -22.22 11.65
N TRP A 40 -6.02 -22.85 10.80
CA TRP A 40 -7.47 -22.86 10.94
C TRP A 40 -8.04 -24.28 11.09
N SER A 41 -9.07 -24.45 11.93
CA SER A 41 -9.74 -25.75 12.12
C SER A 41 -10.45 -26.27 10.87
N GLY A 42 -10.79 -25.38 9.92
CA GLY A 42 -11.51 -25.68 8.68
C GLY A 42 -10.77 -25.30 7.38
N GLY A 43 -9.52 -24.83 7.47
CA GLY A 43 -8.85 -24.13 6.36
C GLY A 43 -9.07 -22.62 6.42
N VAL A 44 -8.44 -21.88 5.50
CA VAL A 44 -8.54 -20.40 5.47
C VAL A 44 -10.01 -20.02 5.23
N PRO A 45 -10.64 -19.19 6.10
CA PRO A 45 -12.03 -18.79 5.94
C PRO A 45 -12.26 -18.09 4.60
N ASP A 46 -13.44 -18.31 4.02
CA ASP A 46 -13.93 -17.58 2.85
C ASP A 46 -15.20 -16.77 3.14
N ALA A 47 -15.70 -16.06 2.13
CA ALA A 47 -16.88 -15.20 2.18
C ALA A 47 -18.18 -15.86 2.71
N GLY A 48 -18.26 -17.18 2.77
CA GLY A 48 -19.39 -17.94 3.31
C GLY A 48 -19.10 -18.62 4.65
N GLU A 49 -17.95 -18.37 5.27
CA GLU A 49 -17.52 -18.99 6.51
C GLU A 49 -17.20 -17.95 7.57
N ASN A 50 -17.63 -18.22 8.80
CA ASN A 50 -17.32 -17.37 9.95
C ASN A 50 -15.89 -17.63 10.43
N ALA A 51 -15.09 -16.58 10.55
CA ALA A 51 -13.77 -16.64 11.15
C ALA A 51 -13.84 -16.32 12.66
N VAL A 52 -13.22 -17.18 13.49
CA VAL A 52 -13.24 -17.04 14.96
C VAL A 52 -11.83 -17.06 15.51
N ILE A 53 -11.39 -15.94 16.08
CA ILE A 53 -10.09 -15.77 16.74
C ILE A 53 -10.33 -15.66 18.23
N ASP A 54 -10.18 -16.79 18.93
CA ASP A 54 -10.66 -16.90 20.30
C ASP A 54 -9.94 -18.01 21.07
N SER A 55 -9.23 -17.65 22.14
CA SER A 55 -8.43 -18.61 22.91
C SER A 55 -8.39 -18.34 24.40
N SER A 56 -8.33 -19.40 25.20
CA SER A 56 -8.12 -19.36 26.66
C SER A 56 -6.66 -19.20 27.08
N GLY A 57 -5.72 -19.23 26.13
CA GLY A 57 -4.28 -19.16 26.40
C GLY A 57 -3.53 -18.33 25.37
N PRO A 58 -2.24 -18.02 25.61
CA PRO A 58 -1.41 -17.29 24.66
C PRO A 58 -1.27 -18.08 23.36
N LEU A 59 -1.54 -17.43 22.24
CA LEU A 59 -1.37 -17.95 20.89
C LEU A 59 -0.51 -16.99 20.07
N THR A 60 0.01 -17.50 18.96
CA THR A 60 0.44 -16.66 17.86
C THR A 60 -0.81 -16.10 17.18
N TRP A 61 -0.99 -14.77 17.25
CA TRP A 61 -2.17 -14.11 16.69
C TRP A 61 -2.05 -13.94 15.17
N PRO A 62 -3.18 -13.97 14.45
CA PRO A 62 -3.19 -13.76 13.00
C PRO A 62 -2.75 -12.34 12.62
N ILE A 63 -1.97 -12.28 11.54
CA ILE A 63 -1.53 -11.08 10.84
C ILE A 63 -1.94 -11.24 9.37
N ILE A 64 -2.52 -10.17 8.82
CA ILE A 64 -2.78 -9.99 7.40
C ILE A 64 -1.91 -8.81 6.94
N ASP A 65 -0.80 -9.10 6.27
CA ASP A 65 0.21 -8.11 5.83
C ASP A 65 0.37 -8.03 4.30
N GLY A 66 -0.51 -8.71 3.55
CA GLY A 66 -0.68 -8.59 2.10
C GLY A 66 -1.92 -9.33 1.61
N GLY A 67 -2.34 -9.06 0.36
CA GLY A 67 -3.49 -9.71 -0.27
C GLY A 67 -4.85 -9.29 0.30
N THR A 68 -5.90 -10.06 -0.02
CA THR A 68 -7.28 -9.83 0.42
C THR A 68 -7.82 -11.04 1.18
N ALA A 69 -8.14 -10.85 2.46
CA ALA A 69 -8.84 -11.85 3.27
C ALA A 69 -10.35 -11.59 3.25
N THR A 70 -11.15 -12.66 3.26
CA THR A 70 -12.61 -12.57 3.23
C THR A 70 -13.24 -13.53 4.22
N THR A 71 -14.30 -13.11 4.90
CA THR A 71 -15.09 -13.94 5.82
C THR A 71 -16.55 -13.50 5.84
N ASP A 72 -17.46 -14.36 6.32
CA ASP A 72 -18.85 -14.00 6.62
C ASP A 72 -18.89 -13.11 7.88
N ASP A 73 -19.06 -13.66 9.08
CA ASP A 73 -18.80 -12.94 10.33
C ASP A 73 -17.34 -13.10 10.79
N LEU A 74 -16.77 -12.04 11.36
CA LEU A 74 -15.49 -12.09 12.06
C LEU A 74 -15.69 -11.92 13.57
N ARG A 75 -15.10 -12.81 14.36
CA ARG A 75 -15.18 -12.78 15.83
C ARG A 75 -13.79 -12.76 16.43
N ILE A 76 -13.50 -11.75 17.24
CA ILE A 76 -12.21 -11.55 17.91
C ILE A 76 -12.44 -11.46 19.42
N GLY A 77 -12.00 -12.47 20.17
CA GLY A 77 -12.27 -12.57 21.61
C GLY A 77 -13.77 -12.70 21.88
N TYR A 78 -14.30 -13.91 21.70
CA TYR A 78 -15.75 -14.17 21.67
C TYR A 78 -16.26 -15.01 22.85
N THR A 79 -15.42 -15.88 23.41
CA THR A 79 -15.81 -16.76 24.51
C THR A 79 -15.47 -16.13 25.86
N ALA A 80 -16.27 -16.44 26.88
CA ALA A 80 -16.03 -15.95 28.23
C ALA A 80 -14.65 -16.37 28.75
N ASN A 81 -13.87 -15.39 29.26
CA ASN A 81 -12.49 -15.54 29.73
C ASN A 81 -11.48 -15.90 28.62
N TYR A 82 -11.85 -15.71 27.36
CA TYR A 82 -10.97 -15.90 26.21
C TYR A 82 -10.55 -14.54 25.66
N GLN A 83 -9.46 -14.56 24.91
CA GLN A 83 -8.93 -13.41 24.21
C GLN A 83 -8.76 -13.73 22.73
N GLY A 84 -8.83 -12.69 21.91
CA GLY A 84 -8.46 -12.73 20.50
C GLY A 84 -7.81 -11.44 20.08
N GLU A 85 -6.88 -11.54 19.15
CA GLU A 85 -6.22 -10.39 18.56
C GLU A 85 -6.05 -10.60 17.06
N LEU A 86 -6.25 -9.57 16.25
CA LEU A 86 -6.01 -9.58 14.82
C LEU A 86 -5.26 -8.31 14.42
N THR A 87 -4.24 -8.45 13.58
CA THR A 87 -3.56 -7.32 12.96
C THR A 87 -3.74 -7.34 11.45
N VAL A 88 -4.12 -6.20 10.87
CA VAL A 88 -4.13 -5.96 9.42
C VAL A 88 -3.22 -4.78 9.11
N THR A 89 -2.25 -4.98 8.23
CA THR A 89 -1.18 -4.01 7.98
C THR A 89 -0.65 -4.09 6.55
N GLY A 90 0.35 -3.26 6.22
CA GLY A 90 1.13 -3.37 5.00
C GLY A 90 0.37 -3.13 3.69
N GLY A 91 -0.82 -2.50 3.74
CA GLY A 91 -1.66 -2.30 2.55
C GLY A 91 -2.60 -3.47 2.25
N ALA A 92 -2.74 -4.43 3.16
CA ALA A 92 -3.64 -5.57 2.99
C ALA A 92 -5.13 -5.18 3.04
N ALA A 93 -5.99 -6.09 2.57
CA ALA A 93 -7.44 -5.92 2.61
C ALA A 93 -8.15 -7.01 3.42
N LEU A 94 -9.18 -6.63 4.18
CA LEU A 94 -10.09 -7.54 4.89
C LEU A 94 -11.55 -7.20 4.58
N SER A 95 -12.29 -8.16 4.05
CA SER A 95 -13.74 -8.05 3.79
C SER A 95 -14.52 -8.96 4.74
N VAL A 96 -15.40 -8.37 5.54
CA VAL A 96 -16.33 -9.05 6.45
C VAL A 96 -17.74 -8.81 5.91
N ASN A 97 -18.36 -9.87 5.36
CA ASN A 97 -19.69 -9.80 4.72
C ASN A 97 -20.85 -9.78 5.73
N GLY A 98 -20.54 -10.01 7.00
CA GLY A 98 -21.48 -9.97 8.11
C GLY A 98 -21.04 -8.97 9.18
N GLU A 99 -21.16 -9.37 10.44
CA GLU A 99 -20.79 -8.54 11.58
C GLU A 99 -19.32 -8.75 11.99
N LEU A 100 -18.61 -7.65 12.26
CA LEU A 100 -17.34 -7.69 12.98
C LEU A 100 -17.62 -7.57 14.48
N ARG A 101 -17.25 -8.58 15.25
CA ARG A 101 -17.52 -8.65 16.69
C ARG A 101 -16.22 -8.76 17.47
N ILE A 102 -15.95 -7.75 18.30
CA ILE A 102 -14.73 -7.63 19.08
C ILE A 102 -15.09 -7.60 20.55
N GLY A 103 -14.51 -8.50 21.34
CA GLY A 103 -14.75 -8.57 22.78
C GLY A 103 -16.22 -8.81 23.11
N ARG A 104 -16.89 -9.70 22.37
CA ARG A 104 -18.33 -10.00 22.53
C ARG A 104 -18.54 -11.35 23.18
N LYS A 105 -19.40 -11.45 24.19
CA LYS A 105 -19.72 -12.72 24.88
C LYS A 105 -21.19 -13.20 24.71
N SER A 106 -21.44 -14.46 25.10
CA SER A 106 -22.77 -15.05 25.35
C SER A 106 -23.67 -14.26 26.32
N ASN A 107 -24.98 -14.31 26.06
CA ASN A 107 -26.05 -13.51 26.69
C ASN A 107 -26.26 -13.67 28.21
N ASP A 108 -25.47 -14.51 28.89
CA ASP A 108 -25.67 -14.91 30.29
C ASP A 108 -24.80 -14.17 31.32
N GLY A 109 -23.96 -13.22 30.88
CA GLY A 109 -23.26 -12.26 31.77
C GLY A 109 -22.14 -12.82 32.68
N SER A 110 -21.76 -14.10 32.57
CA SER A 110 -20.70 -14.72 33.41
C SER A 110 -19.28 -14.79 32.76
N GLY A 111 -18.33 -13.93 33.17
CA GLY A 111 -16.94 -13.87 32.64
C GLY A 111 -16.73 -12.82 31.56
N GLN A 112 -15.48 -12.43 31.25
CA GLN A 112 -15.15 -11.33 30.32
C GLN A 112 -14.36 -11.83 29.10
N ALA A 113 -14.75 -11.46 27.89
CA ALA A 113 -14.00 -11.74 26.65
C ALA A 113 -13.17 -10.50 26.26
N VAL A 114 -11.96 -10.69 25.72
CA VAL A 114 -11.07 -9.58 25.32
C VAL A 114 -10.77 -9.66 23.83
N GLY A 115 -11.20 -8.66 23.06
CA GLY A 115 -10.87 -8.56 21.64
C GLY A 115 -9.98 -7.37 21.35
N ILE A 116 -8.93 -7.57 20.57
CA ILE A 116 -8.04 -6.49 20.11
C ILE A 116 -7.96 -6.52 18.59
N PHE A 117 -8.16 -5.39 17.94
CA PHE A 117 -8.07 -5.27 16.50
C PHE A 117 -7.13 -4.13 16.13
N ASN A 118 -6.02 -4.45 15.49
CA ASN A 118 -4.98 -3.50 15.10
C ASN A 118 -5.02 -3.28 13.58
N VAL A 119 -5.06 -2.01 13.16
CA VAL A 119 -5.06 -1.60 11.75
C VAL A 119 -3.99 -0.54 11.55
N SER A 120 -3.12 -0.75 10.56
CA SER A 120 -2.00 0.16 10.23
C SER A 120 -1.67 0.11 8.74
N GLY A 121 -0.85 1.04 8.25
CA GLY A 121 -0.49 1.16 6.83
C GLY A 121 -1.51 1.99 6.05
N GLU A 122 -1.05 2.98 5.29
CA GLU A 122 -1.91 4.00 4.66
C GLU A 122 -2.94 3.42 3.68
N THR A 123 -2.56 2.36 2.97
CA THR A 123 -3.38 1.72 1.93
C THR A 123 -4.18 0.51 2.42
N THR A 124 -4.09 0.17 3.72
CA THR A 124 -4.81 -0.96 4.30
C THR A 124 -6.32 -0.70 4.29
N THR A 125 -7.13 -1.67 3.89
CA THR A 125 -8.60 -1.51 3.79
C THR A 125 -9.36 -2.59 4.55
N ILE A 126 -10.32 -2.19 5.37
CA ILE A 126 -11.25 -3.07 6.08
C ILE A 126 -12.66 -2.70 5.63
N ASN A 127 -13.43 -3.65 5.15
CA ASN A 127 -14.84 -3.45 4.79
C ASN A 127 -15.71 -4.37 5.65
N VAL A 128 -16.70 -3.80 6.34
CA VAL A 128 -17.69 -4.51 7.13
C VAL A 128 -19.07 -4.14 6.59
N THR A 129 -19.83 -5.10 6.09
CA THR A 129 -21.12 -4.81 5.41
C THR A 129 -22.32 -4.80 6.34
N GLU A 130 -22.18 -5.28 7.58
CA GLU A 130 -23.16 -5.02 8.64
C GLU A 130 -22.59 -4.07 9.68
N ARG A 131 -22.69 -4.42 10.97
CA ARG A 131 -22.33 -3.57 12.09
C ARG A 131 -21.06 -4.05 12.77
N ILE A 132 -20.38 -3.14 13.46
CA ILE A 132 -19.28 -3.48 14.36
C ILE A 132 -19.84 -3.54 15.78
N GLU A 133 -19.74 -4.70 16.43
CA GLU A 133 -20.04 -4.84 17.84
C GLU A 133 -18.75 -4.81 18.67
N HIS A 134 -18.61 -3.76 19.48
CA HIS A 134 -17.37 -3.41 20.16
C HIS A 134 -17.56 -3.40 21.68
N GLY A 135 -17.16 -4.49 22.33
CA GLY A 135 -17.19 -4.59 23.79
C GLY A 135 -18.56 -4.93 24.35
N ARG A 136 -19.31 -5.79 23.67
CA ARG A 136 -20.62 -6.26 24.11
C ARG A 136 -20.46 -7.36 25.17
N HIS A 137 -20.66 -7.01 26.45
CA HIS A 137 -20.44 -7.89 27.60
C HIS A 137 -18.95 -8.31 27.81
N GLY A 138 -18.02 -7.57 27.22
CA GLY A 138 -16.59 -7.84 27.24
C GLY A 138 -15.78 -6.58 26.96
N HIS A 139 -14.49 -6.73 26.74
CA HIS A 139 -13.56 -5.64 26.52
C HIS A 139 -13.04 -5.68 25.10
N ALA A 140 -13.17 -4.57 24.40
CA ALA A 140 -12.75 -4.46 23.01
C ALA A 140 -11.89 -3.23 22.81
N THR A 141 -10.80 -3.41 22.06
CA THR A 141 -9.90 -2.33 21.64
C THR A 141 -9.73 -2.37 20.14
N ILE A 142 -9.95 -1.23 19.48
CA ILE A 142 -9.51 -0.99 18.11
C ILE A 142 -8.34 -0.01 18.19
N ASN A 143 -7.19 -0.38 17.64
CA ASN A 143 -6.04 0.50 17.46
C ASN A 143 -5.89 0.77 15.96
N MET A 144 -6.01 2.03 15.55
CA MET A 144 -5.90 2.42 14.16
C MET A 144 -4.90 3.56 13.99
N SER A 145 -3.76 3.25 13.37
CA SER A 145 -2.69 4.21 13.07
C SER A 145 -2.57 4.56 11.60
N GLY A 146 -3.40 3.96 10.73
CA GLY A 146 -3.42 4.15 9.29
C GLY A 146 -4.53 3.32 8.64
N GLY A 147 -4.76 3.52 7.34
CA GLY A 147 -5.70 2.74 6.53
C GLY A 147 -7.13 3.29 6.53
N TYR A 148 -8.05 2.50 5.99
CA TYR A 148 -9.47 2.83 5.85
C TYR A 148 -10.33 1.68 6.38
N LEU A 149 -11.11 1.93 7.42
CA LEU A 149 -12.10 1.00 7.95
C LEU A 149 -13.49 1.52 7.59
N HIS A 150 -14.19 0.80 6.72
CA HIS A 150 -15.58 1.07 6.36
C HIS A 150 -16.52 0.10 7.06
N CYS A 151 -17.63 0.64 7.56
CA CYS A 151 -18.76 -0.12 8.08
C CYS A 151 -20.04 0.42 7.44
N ASP A 152 -20.76 -0.41 6.68
CA ASP A 152 -22.01 -0.01 6.01
C ASP A 152 -23.08 0.47 7.01
N ALA A 153 -23.07 -0.09 8.23
CA ALA A 153 -24.00 0.22 9.30
C ALA A 153 -23.33 0.99 10.45
N GLU A 154 -23.68 0.68 11.70
CA GLU A 154 -23.22 1.40 12.89
C GLU A 154 -22.07 0.71 13.67
N LEU A 155 -21.29 1.51 14.39
CA LEU A 155 -20.40 1.08 15.46
C LEU A 155 -21.17 1.05 16.79
N ARG A 156 -21.39 -0.15 17.34
CA ARG A 156 -22.04 -0.35 18.64
C ARG A 156 -21.01 -0.52 19.75
N MET A 157 -21.03 0.35 20.74
CA MET A 157 -20.04 0.35 21.82
C MET A 157 -20.64 0.04 23.19
N ALA A 158 -19.87 -0.69 24.00
CA ALA A 158 -20.08 -0.87 25.44
C ALA A 158 -21.49 -1.37 25.83
N TYR A 159 -21.99 -2.38 25.11
CA TYR A 159 -23.35 -2.90 25.31
C TYR A 159 -23.47 -3.82 26.54
N ARG A 160 -24.03 -3.28 27.65
CA ARG A 160 -24.53 -3.97 28.87
C ARG A 160 -23.49 -4.80 29.65
N PHE A 161 -23.58 -4.76 30.99
CA PHE A 161 -22.77 -5.57 31.93
C PHE A 161 -21.27 -5.31 31.74
N ASP A 162 -20.68 -4.43 32.56
CA ASP A 162 -19.22 -4.17 32.72
C ASP A 162 -18.37 -4.12 31.44
N GLY A 163 -19.01 -3.89 30.29
CA GLY A 163 -18.40 -3.94 28.98
C GLY A 163 -17.67 -2.65 28.68
N SER A 164 -16.59 -2.76 27.91
CA SER A 164 -15.81 -1.60 27.47
C SER A 164 -15.51 -1.67 25.98
N GLY A 165 -15.75 -0.58 25.28
CA GLY A 165 -15.30 -0.40 23.91
C GLY A 165 -14.36 0.79 23.82
N THR A 166 -13.10 0.56 23.46
CA THR A 166 -12.12 1.64 23.25
C THR A 166 -11.65 1.68 21.81
N VAL A 167 -11.60 2.86 21.21
CA VAL A 167 -11.04 3.09 19.87
C VAL A 167 -9.94 4.14 20.00
N TYR A 168 -8.73 3.78 19.60
CA TYR A 168 -7.62 4.72 19.44
C TYR A 168 -7.40 4.96 17.95
N LEU A 169 -7.63 6.19 17.52
CA LEU A 169 -7.58 6.62 16.13
C LEU A 169 -6.44 7.65 15.96
N SER A 170 -5.21 7.17 15.96
CA SER A 170 -4.00 7.99 15.79
C SER A 170 -3.67 8.27 14.32
N GLY A 171 -4.25 7.53 13.37
CA GLY A 171 -4.13 7.77 11.94
C GLY A 171 -5.18 7.00 11.14
N GLY A 172 -5.27 7.24 9.83
CA GLY A 172 -6.26 6.60 8.96
C GLY A 172 -7.70 7.11 9.18
N THR A 173 -8.69 6.40 8.62
CA THR A 173 -10.10 6.79 8.65
C THR A 173 -11.01 5.64 9.07
N ILE A 174 -11.90 5.89 10.04
CA ILE A 174 -13.08 5.05 10.31
C ILE A 174 -14.29 5.73 9.68
N ASP A 175 -14.95 5.05 8.76
CA ASP A 175 -16.11 5.53 8.00
C ASP A 175 -17.35 4.68 8.30
N LEU A 176 -18.39 5.33 8.83
CA LEU A 176 -19.60 4.69 9.32
C LEU A 176 -20.82 5.12 8.48
N GLY A 177 -21.40 4.16 7.75
CA GLY A 177 -22.53 4.36 6.85
C GLY A 177 -23.91 4.43 7.53
N GLY A 178 -24.00 4.01 8.80
CA GLY A 178 -25.24 4.00 9.58
C GLY A 178 -25.73 5.40 10.01
N ASP A 179 -27.04 5.51 10.28
CA ASP A 179 -27.68 6.67 10.91
C ASP A 179 -28.65 6.19 12.02
N PRO A 180 -28.26 6.25 13.32
CA PRO A 180 -27.00 6.80 13.81
C PRO A 180 -25.80 5.92 13.43
N GLY A 181 -24.64 6.55 13.20
CA GLY A 181 -23.41 5.83 12.85
C GLY A 181 -22.70 5.25 14.08
N ILE A 182 -22.91 5.85 15.26
CA ILE A 182 -22.42 5.36 16.55
C ILE A 182 -23.59 5.16 17.49
N ASP A 183 -23.64 3.99 18.12
CA ASP A 183 -24.64 3.65 19.13
C ASP A 183 -23.94 3.20 20.42
N VAL A 184 -24.02 4.04 21.45
CA VAL A 184 -23.46 3.76 22.78
C VAL A 184 -24.61 3.38 23.71
N TYR A 185 -24.55 2.17 24.25
CA TYR A 185 -25.59 1.67 25.15
C TYR A 185 -25.18 1.90 26.60
N GLY A 186 -26.10 2.43 27.41
CA GLY A 186 -25.91 2.51 28.86
C GLY A 186 -26.74 1.46 29.59
N ASN A 187 -26.18 0.82 30.63
CA ASN A 187 -26.93 -0.10 31.48
C ASN A 187 -26.83 0.19 33.00
N ASP A 188 -27.97 0.08 33.68
CA ASP A 188 -28.13 -0.33 35.10
C ASP A 188 -27.29 0.36 36.20
N GLY A 189 -26.80 1.59 36.00
CA GLY A 189 -26.17 2.37 37.08
C GLY A 189 -24.74 1.94 37.45
N VAL A 190 -24.08 1.18 36.58
CA VAL A 190 -22.62 0.96 36.57
C VAL A 190 -22.08 1.65 35.31
N PRO A 191 -20.95 2.38 35.36
CA PRO A 191 -20.43 3.03 34.16
C PRO A 191 -19.90 1.98 33.17
N ASP A 192 -20.68 1.70 32.12
CA ASP A 192 -20.16 1.10 30.88
C ASP A 192 -19.18 2.12 30.26
N THR A 193 -18.00 1.68 29.81
CA THR A 193 -16.93 2.60 29.36
C THR A 193 -16.76 2.54 27.85
N ALA A 194 -17.34 3.50 27.14
CA ALA A 194 -17.06 3.77 25.74
C ALA A 194 -16.06 4.93 25.64
N LEU A 195 -15.03 4.75 24.81
CA LEU A 195 -14.04 5.79 24.52
C LEU A 195 -13.62 5.72 23.05
N ILE A 196 -13.61 6.87 22.39
CA ILE A 196 -12.98 7.10 21.10
C ILE A 196 -11.99 8.25 21.29
N ASP A 197 -10.70 7.97 21.16
CA ASP A 197 -9.65 8.98 21.19
C ASP A 197 -9.12 9.21 19.77
N ILE A 198 -9.32 10.43 19.26
CA ILE A 198 -8.89 10.83 17.92
C ILE A 198 -7.62 11.67 18.05
N SER A 199 -6.49 11.08 17.69
CA SER A 199 -5.14 11.61 17.89
C SER A 199 -4.34 11.76 16.59
N GLY A 200 -5.03 11.85 15.45
CA GLY A 200 -4.41 12.03 14.13
C GLY A 200 -5.18 11.38 12.97
N GLY A 201 -6.11 10.45 13.27
CA GLY A 201 -7.03 9.91 12.27
C GLY A 201 -8.34 10.70 12.12
N THR A 202 -9.22 10.20 11.27
CA THR A 202 -10.51 10.83 10.92
C THR A 202 -11.66 9.87 11.16
N LEU A 203 -12.73 10.35 11.81
CA LEU A 203 -14.00 9.62 11.91
C LEU A 203 -15.02 10.30 10.99
N THR A 204 -15.61 9.55 10.07
CA THR A 204 -16.69 10.02 9.18
C THR A 204 -17.98 9.27 9.47
N LEU A 205 -19.10 10.00 9.45
CA LEU A 205 -20.45 9.43 9.60
C LEU A 205 -21.35 9.91 8.48
N ALA A 206 -22.13 9.00 7.92
CA ALA A 206 -23.15 9.33 6.93
C ALA A 206 -24.26 10.21 7.54
N GLY A 207 -24.67 11.24 6.79
CA GLY A 207 -25.72 12.17 7.22
C GLY A 207 -25.23 13.22 8.23
N ASN A 208 -26.17 14.06 8.69
CA ASN A 208 -25.88 15.12 9.65
C ASN A 208 -26.04 14.61 11.09
N GLN A 209 -24.94 14.23 11.72
CA GLN A 209 -24.89 13.69 13.07
C GLN A 209 -24.16 14.61 14.05
N VAL A 210 -23.96 15.89 13.70
CA VAL A 210 -23.21 16.89 14.51
C VAL A 210 -23.70 16.93 15.96
N SER A 211 -25.01 17.02 16.18
CA SER A 211 -25.59 17.10 17.53
C SER A 211 -25.29 15.87 18.39
N MET A 212 -25.25 14.68 17.78
CA MET A 212 -24.91 13.43 18.48
C MET A 212 -23.44 13.43 18.87
N ILE A 213 -22.56 13.79 17.93
CA ILE A 213 -21.12 13.89 18.18
C ILE A 213 -20.81 14.93 19.25
N GLU A 214 -21.45 16.10 19.22
CA GLU A 214 -21.31 17.13 20.26
C GLU A 214 -21.72 16.59 21.64
N THR A 215 -22.75 15.75 21.71
CA THR A 215 -23.16 15.10 22.98
C THR A 215 -22.06 14.16 23.46
N PHE A 216 -21.53 13.30 22.58
CA PHE A 216 -20.45 12.38 22.95
C PHE A 216 -19.15 13.07 23.34
N ILE A 217 -18.83 14.22 22.74
CA ILE A 217 -17.69 15.05 23.15
C ILE A 217 -17.92 15.59 24.57
N ASN A 218 -19.10 16.14 24.86
CA ASN A 218 -19.42 16.69 26.19
C ASN A 218 -19.44 15.61 27.28
N ASP A 219 -19.86 14.40 26.92
CA ASP A 219 -19.88 13.24 27.83
C ASP A 219 -18.49 12.59 28.01
N GLY A 220 -17.46 13.06 27.28
CA GLY A 220 -16.10 12.52 27.33
C GLY A 220 -15.95 11.16 26.65
N ILE A 221 -16.93 10.75 25.85
CA ILE A 221 -16.89 9.52 25.04
C ILE A 221 -15.97 9.72 23.83
N ILE A 222 -15.99 10.90 23.21
CA ILE A 222 -15.05 11.26 22.15
C ILE A 222 -14.11 12.34 22.68
N ILE A 223 -12.81 12.06 22.67
CA ILE A 223 -11.77 12.99 23.08
C ILE A 223 -10.73 13.12 21.96
N GLY A 224 -9.95 14.21 22.00
CA GLY A 224 -8.82 14.41 21.13
C GLY A 224 -7.51 14.32 21.93
N TYR A 225 -6.54 13.56 21.43
CA TYR A 225 -5.19 13.49 22.00
C TYR A 225 -5.17 13.17 23.49
N GLY A 226 -5.85 12.09 23.89
CA GLY A 226 -5.93 11.68 25.30
C GLY A 226 -6.62 12.69 26.22
N GLY A 227 -7.36 13.65 25.65
CA GLY A 227 -8.05 14.73 26.37
C GLY A 227 -7.27 16.04 26.44
N GLU A 228 -6.07 16.10 25.86
CA GLU A 228 -5.24 17.31 25.80
C GLU A 228 -5.56 18.20 24.58
N GLY A 229 -6.16 17.63 23.54
CA GLY A 229 -6.63 18.36 22.36
C GLY A 229 -8.12 18.68 22.41
N THR A 230 -8.62 19.31 21.34
CA THR A 230 -10.07 19.49 21.15
C THR A 230 -10.56 18.62 20.00
N VAL A 231 -11.86 18.32 20.00
CA VAL A 231 -12.50 17.60 18.90
C VAL A 231 -13.24 18.62 18.04
N SER A 232 -12.93 18.66 16.76
CA SER A 232 -13.66 19.45 15.77
C SER A 232 -14.66 18.56 15.05
N VAL A 233 -15.88 19.06 14.86
CA VAL A 233 -16.94 18.39 14.11
C VAL A 233 -17.45 19.34 13.03
N SER A 234 -17.55 18.86 11.79
CA SER A 234 -18.11 19.59 10.66
C SER A 234 -19.11 18.73 9.89
N PHE A 235 -19.98 19.37 9.11
CA PHE A 235 -20.93 18.69 8.24
C PHE A 235 -20.91 19.31 6.84
N GLU A 236 -20.42 18.54 5.87
CA GLU A 236 -20.30 18.95 4.48
C GLU A 236 -20.64 17.76 3.57
N GLY A 237 -21.30 18.01 2.43
CA GLY A 237 -21.51 16.96 1.43
C GLY A 237 -22.30 15.72 1.91
N ASN A 238 -23.16 15.85 2.92
CA ASN A 238 -23.88 14.75 3.58
C ASN A 238 -23.00 13.82 4.44
N ILE A 239 -21.82 14.29 4.85
CA ILE A 239 -20.92 13.57 5.74
C ILE A 239 -20.64 14.46 6.96
N THR A 240 -20.79 13.88 8.14
CA THR A 240 -20.26 14.47 9.38
C THR A 240 -18.82 14.00 9.55
N THR A 241 -17.88 14.94 9.65
CA THR A 241 -16.46 14.66 9.83
C THR A 241 -16.03 15.07 11.23
N VAL A 242 -15.32 14.19 11.92
CA VAL A 242 -14.83 14.39 13.29
C VAL A 242 -13.33 14.15 13.32
N VAL A 243 -12.59 15.15 13.81
CA VAL A 243 -11.13 15.10 13.89
C VAL A 243 -10.65 15.66 15.22
N GLY A 244 -9.58 15.09 15.75
CA GLY A 244 -8.82 15.68 16.85
C GLY A 244 -7.98 16.83 16.31
N ILE A 245 -8.09 18.01 16.91
CA ILE A 245 -7.26 19.19 16.59
C ILE A 245 -6.53 19.72 17.82
N GLY A 246 -5.40 20.39 17.56
CA GLY A 246 -4.64 21.06 18.61
C GLY A 246 -4.02 20.09 19.62
N GLY A 247 -3.67 18.87 19.20
CA GLY A 247 -2.91 17.94 20.01
C GLY A 247 -1.53 18.49 20.40
N PRO A 248 -0.92 17.94 21.46
CA PRO A 248 0.38 18.40 21.92
C PRO A 248 1.54 17.88 21.06
N SER A 249 1.30 16.91 20.15
CA SER A 249 2.28 16.38 19.18
C SER A 249 2.34 17.22 17.90
N THR A 250 3.45 17.10 17.16
CA THR A 250 3.66 17.79 15.88
C THR A 250 2.85 17.19 14.74
N SER A 251 2.53 17.98 13.72
CA SER A 251 1.77 17.55 12.53
C SER A 251 2.24 18.26 11.26
N GLU A 252 1.58 18.02 10.12
CA GLU A 252 1.84 18.68 8.82
C GLU A 252 3.34 18.68 8.44
N PRO A 253 3.95 17.49 8.27
CA PRO A 253 5.36 17.38 7.90
C PRO A 253 5.61 17.87 6.47
N ASP A 254 6.78 18.46 6.24
CA ASP A 254 7.37 18.66 4.91
C ASP A 254 8.85 18.27 4.95
N PRO A 255 9.34 17.29 4.18
CA PRO A 255 8.62 16.42 3.24
C PRO A 255 7.37 15.77 3.85
N VAL A 256 6.24 15.83 3.14
CA VAL A 256 5.03 15.09 3.54
C VAL A 256 5.35 13.61 3.65
N ASN A 257 4.58 12.88 4.47
CA ASN A 257 4.82 11.44 4.63
C ASN A 257 4.79 10.73 3.27
N GLU A 258 5.72 9.80 3.07
CA GLU A 258 5.92 9.03 1.84
C GLU A 258 6.29 9.86 0.59
N LYS A 259 6.67 11.14 0.74
CA LYS A 259 7.09 11.99 -0.40
C LYS A 259 8.24 11.33 -1.16
N MET A 260 8.07 11.17 -2.46
CA MET A 260 9.11 10.68 -3.37
C MET A 260 9.84 11.86 -4.01
N ASP A 261 11.04 11.58 -4.54
CA ASP A 261 11.84 12.53 -5.32
C ASP A 261 12.28 13.77 -4.51
N VAL A 262 12.58 13.56 -3.22
CA VAL A 262 13.08 14.62 -2.35
C VAL A 262 14.55 14.94 -2.69
N PRO A 263 14.94 16.23 -2.76
CA PRO A 263 16.33 16.62 -2.97
C PRO A 263 17.28 16.07 -1.90
N ARG A 264 18.54 15.88 -2.28
CA ARG A 264 19.58 15.33 -1.39
C ARG A 264 19.96 16.25 -0.23
N ASP A 265 19.57 17.52 -0.30
CA ASP A 265 19.76 18.58 0.69
C ASP A 265 18.43 18.98 1.33
N ALA A 266 17.66 17.97 1.76
CA ALA A 266 16.35 18.14 2.35
C ALA A 266 16.36 19.04 3.61
N VAL A 267 15.32 19.87 3.70
CA VAL A 267 14.97 20.62 4.90
C VAL A 267 13.66 20.05 5.42
N LEU A 268 13.68 19.56 6.65
CA LEU A 268 12.48 19.04 7.32
C LEU A 268 11.78 20.21 8.00
N SER A 269 10.46 20.30 7.90
CA SER A 269 9.64 21.26 8.62
C SER A 269 8.32 20.64 9.06
N TRP A 270 7.71 21.20 10.09
CA TRP A 270 6.50 20.66 10.69
C TRP A 270 5.67 21.78 11.32
N LYS A 271 4.40 21.49 11.57
CA LYS A 271 3.57 22.29 12.47
C LYS A 271 3.83 21.86 13.93
N PRO A 272 4.14 22.82 14.83
CA PRO A 272 4.38 22.51 16.23
C PRO A 272 3.08 22.08 16.92
N GLY A 273 3.19 21.13 17.85
CA GLY A 273 2.08 20.77 18.73
C GLY A 273 1.69 21.89 19.69
N THR A 274 0.46 21.85 20.20
CA THR A 274 -0.06 22.88 21.11
C THR A 274 0.79 22.97 22.37
N GLY A 275 1.25 24.18 22.70
CA GLY A 275 2.05 24.43 23.90
C GLY A 275 3.52 24.01 23.81
N ALA A 276 3.96 23.48 22.66
CA ALA A 276 5.37 23.17 22.41
C ALA A 276 6.22 24.44 22.46
N VAL A 277 7.34 24.39 23.19
CA VAL A 277 8.34 25.46 23.28
C VAL A 277 9.67 25.09 22.62
N LYS A 278 9.87 23.80 22.34
CA LYS A 278 10.99 23.24 21.60
C LYS A 278 10.61 21.85 21.07
N HIS A 279 11.48 21.30 20.24
CA HIS A 279 11.26 20.03 19.53
C HIS A 279 12.50 19.16 19.60
N ASP A 280 12.35 17.87 19.83
CA ASP A 280 13.42 16.87 19.75
C ASP A 280 13.31 16.14 18.41
N VAL A 281 14.36 16.22 17.58
CA VAL A 281 14.33 15.71 16.19
C VAL A 281 15.05 14.38 16.10
N TYR A 282 14.47 13.44 15.37
CA TYR A 282 15.02 12.11 15.08
C TYR A 282 15.03 11.88 13.58
N PHE A 283 16.12 11.35 13.04
CA PHE A 283 16.33 11.16 11.61
C PHE A 283 17.27 9.99 11.33
N GLY A 284 16.85 9.03 10.51
CA GLY A 284 17.64 7.83 10.17
C GLY A 284 17.07 7.05 8.97
N THR A 285 17.64 5.88 8.70
CA THR A 285 17.23 5.00 7.59
C THR A 285 16.49 3.74 8.06
N VAL A 286 16.33 3.57 9.37
CA VAL A 286 15.64 2.43 9.98
C VAL A 286 14.43 2.93 10.76
N PHE A 287 13.23 2.53 10.35
CA PHE A 287 11.97 2.91 10.99
C PHE A 287 11.98 2.63 12.50
N ASP A 288 12.33 1.40 12.89
CA ASP A 288 12.32 0.97 14.29
C ASP A 288 13.28 1.79 15.17
N ASP A 289 14.44 2.17 14.63
CA ASP A 289 15.40 3.00 15.37
C ASP A 289 14.81 4.38 15.64
N VAL A 290 14.20 5.02 14.63
CA VAL A 290 13.52 6.31 14.76
C VAL A 290 12.33 6.21 15.71
N GLU A 291 11.53 5.15 15.61
CA GLU A 291 10.34 4.95 16.41
C GLU A 291 10.65 4.70 17.90
N GLN A 292 11.71 3.96 18.20
CA GLN A 292 12.07 3.62 19.58
C GLN A 292 12.99 4.65 20.26
N ALA A 293 13.57 5.58 19.50
CA ALA A 293 14.48 6.58 20.05
C ALA A 293 13.81 7.53 21.05
N SER A 294 14.60 8.07 21.95
CA SER A 294 14.29 9.15 22.88
C SER A 294 15.55 9.97 23.16
N THR A 295 15.46 11.06 23.92
CA THR A 295 16.62 11.86 24.34
C THR A 295 17.64 11.10 25.21
N THR A 296 17.31 9.89 25.68
CA THR A 296 18.18 9.06 26.53
C THR A 296 18.50 7.68 25.95
N VAL A 297 17.77 7.26 24.92
CA VAL A 297 17.90 5.97 24.25
C VAL A 297 17.95 6.25 22.76
N ASP A 298 19.10 6.06 22.13
CA ASP A 298 19.34 6.50 20.75
C ASP A 298 19.87 5.35 19.87
N PRO A 299 19.02 4.36 19.54
CA PRO A 299 19.39 3.31 18.59
C PRO A 299 19.67 3.95 17.23
N GLY A 300 20.65 3.41 16.50
CA GLY A 300 21.02 3.95 15.18
C GLY A 300 21.62 5.37 15.18
N SER A 301 21.80 6.02 16.34
CA SER A 301 22.26 7.43 16.43
C SER A 301 21.36 8.40 15.65
N VAL A 302 20.05 8.20 15.78
CA VAL A 302 19.01 8.93 15.03
C VAL A 302 18.63 10.24 15.72
N TYR A 303 18.87 10.42 17.02
CA TYR A 303 18.58 11.69 17.71
C TYR A 303 19.52 12.82 17.22
N LYS A 304 18.93 13.88 16.68
CA LYS A 304 19.64 15.02 16.08
C LYS A 304 19.66 16.27 16.96
N GLY A 305 19.10 16.17 18.17
CA GLY A 305 19.09 17.25 19.15
C GLY A 305 17.78 18.02 19.19
N SER A 306 17.76 19.05 20.04
CA SER A 306 16.59 19.87 20.28
C SER A 306 16.67 21.22 19.56
N VAL A 307 15.58 21.62 18.91
CA VAL A 307 15.45 22.91 18.19
C VAL A 307 14.27 23.72 18.71
N ASN A 308 14.35 25.04 18.63
CA ASN A 308 13.29 25.98 19.04
C ASN A 308 12.60 26.67 17.85
N ILE A 309 12.87 26.18 16.65
CA ILE A 309 12.24 26.57 15.38
C ILE A 309 11.57 25.32 14.80
N ASN A 310 10.64 25.51 13.87
CA ASN A 310 9.82 24.42 13.33
C ASN A 310 10.42 23.82 12.04
N MET A 311 11.75 23.76 11.99
CA MET A 311 12.50 23.24 10.86
C MET A 311 13.85 22.66 11.30
N TYR A 312 14.36 21.71 10.51
CA TYR A 312 15.65 21.07 10.68
C TYR A 312 16.30 20.82 9.32
N THR A 313 17.44 21.47 9.07
CA THR A 313 18.24 21.21 7.87
C THR A 313 19.06 19.94 8.05
N VAL A 314 18.91 18.97 7.15
CA VAL A 314 19.72 17.76 7.20
C VAL A 314 21.15 18.11 6.78
N ALA A 315 22.09 17.94 7.71
CA ALA A 315 23.49 18.34 7.49
C ALA A 315 24.25 17.38 6.54
N GLU A 316 23.79 16.14 6.45
CA GLU A 316 24.40 15.10 5.64
C GLU A 316 23.79 15.13 4.24
N ARG A 317 24.61 14.85 3.23
CA ARG A 317 24.11 14.70 1.86
C ARG A 317 23.46 13.34 1.74
N LEU A 318 22.14 13.31 1.54
CA LEU A 318 21.37 12.07 1.51
C LEU A 318 21.77 11.16 0.35
N GLU A 319 21.64 9.85 0.52
CA GLU A 319 21.90 8.87 -0.54
C GLU A 319 20.74 8.77 -1.52
N LEU A 320 21.05 8.57 -2.81
CA LEU A 320 20.06 8.47 -3.88
C LEU A 320 19.26 7.17 -3.76
N SER A 321 17.99 7.22 -4.15
CA SER A 321 17.06 6.08 -4.08
C SER A 321 16.85 5.50 -2.67
N GLU A 322 17.29 6.18 -1.61
CA GLU A 322 17.19 5.72 -0.22
C GLU A 322 15.99 6.36 0.47
N THR A 323 15.27 5.59 1.28
CA THR A 323 14.17 6.06 2.12
C THR A 323 14.70 6.44 3.50
N TYR A 324 14.35 7.64 3.97
CA TYR A 324 14.68 8.13 5.30
C TYR A 324 13.42 8.26 6.14
N TYR A 325 13.55 7.95 7.42
CA TYR A 325 12.52 8.06 8.44
C TYR A 325 12.88 9.17 9.41
N TRP A 326 11.88 9.91 9.85
CA TRP A 326 12.08 11.02 10.76
C TRP A 326 10.86 11.25 11.65
N ARG A 327 11.12 11.77 12.83
CA ARG A 327 10.10 12.04 13.85
C ARG A 327 10.47 13.31 14.58
N VAL A 328 9.47 14.04 15.03
CA VAL A 328 9.66 15.20 15.88
C VAL A 328 8.81 15.06 17.14
N ASP A 329 9.46 15.09 18.30
CA ASP A 329 8.73 15.12 19.57
C ASP A 329 8.58 16.57 20.01
N ALA A 330 7.37 16.97 20.38
CA ALA A 330 7.11 18.28 20.93
C ALA A 330 7.42 18.30 22.43
N VAL A 331 8.08 19.35 22.91
CA VAL A 331 8.36 19.52 24.34
C VAL A 331 7.74 20.80 24.83
N ASP A 332 6.89 20.70 25.83
CA ASP A 332 6.18 21.84 26.40
C ASP A 332 6.99 22.60 27.46
N ALA A 333 6.43 23.71 27.97
CA ALA A 333 7.07 24.55 28.98
C ALA A 333 7.34 23.83 30.33
N SER A 334 6.66 22.72 30.60
CA SER A 334 6.87 21.87 31.78
C SER A 334 7.98 20.82 31.56
N ASN A 335 8.54 20.74 30.35
CA ASN A 335 9.42 19.67 29.87
C ASN A 335 8.75 18.31 29.73
N THR A 336 7.42 18.27 29.56
CA THR A 336 6.75 17.04 29.14
C THR A 336 6.98 16.84 27.65
N ILE A 337 7.35 15.61 27.26
CA ILE A 337 7.62 15.22 25.89
C ILE A 337 6.36 14.55 25.32
N HIS A 338 5.88 15.08 24.20
CA HIS A 338 4.77 14.57 23.42
C HIS A 338 5.33 14.00 22.14
N LYS A 339 5.36 12.67 22.07
CA LYS A 339 5.96 11.94 20.95
C LYS A 339 5.16 12.18 19.67
N GLY A 340 5.86 12.46 18.56
CA GLY A 340 5.26 12.60 17.24
C GLY A 340 5.12 11.28 16.49
N ASP A 341 4.44 11.31 15.35
CA ASP A 341 4.40 10.19 14.41
C ASP A 341 5.71 10.09 13.62
N VAL A 342 6.07 8.88 13.18
CA VAL A 342 7.20 8.66 12.29
C VAL A 342 6.76 8.87 10.86
N TRP A 343 7.39 9.82 10.19
CA TRP A 343 7.22 10.10 8.77
C TRP A 343 8.39 9.56 7.97
N CYS A 344 8.20 9.34 6.67
CA CYS A 344 9.28 8.95 5.76
C CYS A 344 9.23 9.74 4.46
N PHE A 345 10.34 9.73 3.74
CA PHE A 345 10.42 10.20 2.36
C PHE A 345 11.52 9.44 1.62
N THR A 346 11.43 9.38 0.29
CA THR A 346 12.46 8.77 -0.55
C THR A 346 13.18 9.83 -1.37
N VAL A 347 14.50 9.81 -1.27
CA VAL A 347 15.38 10.71 -2.02
C VAL A 347 15.30 10.40 -3.50
N GLU A 348 15.49 11.41 -4.34
CA GLU A 348 15.55 11.29 -5.79
C GLU A 348 16.32 10.03 -6.27
N LEU A 349 15.79 9.35 -7.30
CA LEU A 349 16.36 8.11 -7.82
C LEU A 349 17.69 8.37 -8.52
N PHE A 350 18.57 7.37 -8.53
CA PHE A 350 19.76 7.41 -9.37
C PHE A 350 19.42 7.49 -10.86
N ALA A 351 18.53 6.66 -11.38
CA ALA A 351 18.12 6.73 -12.78
C ALA A 351 16.60 6.65 -12.88
N TYR A 352 16.04 7.29 -13.89
CA TYR A 352 14.60 7.34 -14.12
C TYR A 352 14.27 6.56 -15.39
N PRO A 353 13.14 5.86 -15.43
CA PRO A 353 12.68 5.25 -16.66
C PRO A 353 12.42 6.32 -17.73
N ILE A 354 12.77 6.02 -18.98
CA ILE A 354 12.37 6.82 -20.13
C ILE A 354 10.96 6.38 -20.52
N GLU A 355 10.04 7.33 -20.54
CA GLU A 355 8.66 7.11 -20.97
C GLU A 355 8.45 7.52 -22.43
N ASN A 356 7.29 7.19 -23.00
CA ASN A 356 6.85 7.58 -24.34
C ASN A 356 7.83 7.15 -25.45
N ILE A 357 8.39 5.94 -25.31
CA ILE A 357 9.30 5.34 -26.29
C ILE A 357 8.50 4.89 -27.52
N ILE A 358 8.98 5.26 -28.71
CA ILE A 358 8.44 4.77 -29.97
C ILE A 358 9.29 3.61 -30.45
N ALA A 359 8.69 2.42 -30.59
CA ALA A 359 9.36 1.25 -31.14
C ALA A 359 8.96 1.01 -32.61
N THR A 360 9.96 0.83 -33.47
CA THR A 360 9.80 0.43 -34.87
C THR A 360 10.71 -0.75 -35.19
N ALA A 361 10.37 -1.57 -36.18
CA ALA A 361 11.14 -2.78 -36.48
C ALA A 361 11.26 -3.04 -37.99
N SER A 362 12.21 -3.91 -38.35
CA SER A 362 12.41 -4.39 -39.72
C SER A 362 11.17 -5.08 -40.31
N SER A 363 10.39 -5.75 -39.46
CA SER A 363 9.13 -6.41 -39.78
C SER A 363 8.39 -6.81 -38.49
N SER A 364 7.13 -7.22 -38.61
CA SER A 364 6.34 -7.78 -37.51
C SER A 364 5.38 -8.86 -38.03
N GLU A 365 5.15 -9.91 -37.24
CA GLU A 365 4.04 -10.84 -37.43
C GLU A 365 2.73 -10.21 -36.95
N GLU A 366 1.61 -10.55 -37.59
CA GLU A 366 0.29 -9.98 -37.24
C GLU A 366 -0.04 -10.20 -35.74
N GLY A 367 -0.30 -9.11 -35.02
CA GLY A 367 -0.59 -9.12 -33.58
C GLY A 367 0.64 -9.14 -32.69
N LYS A 368 1.86 -8.99 -33.25
CA LYS A 368 3.13 -9.02 -32.51
C LYS A 368 4.02 -7.83 -32.91
N GLU A 369 3.44 -6.65 -32.77
CA GLU A 369 3.96 -5.38 -33.31
C GLU A 369 5.12 -4.85 -32.45
N ALA A 370 6.03 -4.08 -33.04
CA ALA A 370 7.21 -3.53 -32.35
C ALA A 370 6.84 -2.76 -31.07
N GLY A 371 5.70 -2.06 -31.07
CA GLY A 371 5.19 -1.32 -29.91
C GLY A 371 4.91 -2.19 -28.68
N ASN A 372 4.67 -3.50 -28.85
CA ASN A 372 4.48 -4.42 -27.74
C ASN A 372 5.74 -4.58 -26.88
N ALA A 373 6.92 -4.23 -27.41
CA ALA A 373 8.17 -4.32 -26.66
C ALA A 373 8.42 -3.14 -25.71
N VAL A 374 7.54 -2.13 -25.66
CA VAL A 374 7.74 -0.92 -24.82
C VAL A 374 6.45 -0.40 -24.17
N ASN A 375 5.31 -1.07 -24.40
CA ASN A 375 4.01 -0.61 -23.93
C ASN A 375 3.58 -1.30 -22.63
N GLY A 376 4.37 -2.25 -22.11
CA GLY A 376 4.08 -2.99 -20.89
C GLY A 376 2.88 -3.93 -20.98
N SER A 377 2.33 -4.23 -22.16
CA SER A 377 1.08 -4.98 -22.30
C SER A 377 1.15 -6.42 -21.75
N GLY A 378 2.35 -7.00 -21.68
CA GLY A 378 2.58 -8.31 -21.09
C GLY A 378 3.05 -8.33 -19.64
N LEU A 379 3.23 -7.17 -19.01
CA LEU A 379 3.67 -7.08 -17.62
C LEU A 379 2.50 -7.18 -16.64
N ASP A 380 2.77 -7.68 -15.44
CA ASP A 380 1.86 -7.70 -14.30
C ASP A 380 1.68 -6.31 -13.66
N ASP A 381 0.83 -6.22 -12.63
CA ASP A 381 0.55 -4.96 -11.92
C ASP A 381 1.80 -4.37 -11.23
N SER A 382 2.81 -5.20 -10.92
CA SER A 382 4.11 -4.72 -10.42
C SER A 382 4.96 -4.08 -11.52
N GLY A 383 4.65 -4.37 -12.78
CA GLY A 383 5.44 -3.96 -13.93
C GLY A 383 6.79 -4.67 -14.03
N LEU A 384 6.99 -5.81 -13.37
CA LEU A 384 8.28 -6.50 -13.30
C LEU A 384 8.25 -7.92 -13.86
N LEU A 385 7.07 -8.55 -13.93
CA LEU A 385 6.91 -9.93 -14.36
C LEU A 385 6.11 -10.01 -15.65
N HIS A 386 6.68 -10.61 -16.68
CA HIS A 386 6.06 -10.73 -17.99
C HIS A 386 5.35 -12.08 -18.17
N THR A 387 4.21 -12.07 -18.86
CA THR A 387 3.46 -13.26 -19.28
C THR A 387 4.22 -14.08 -20.34
N ASN A 388 3.78 -15.31 -20.60
CA ASN A 388 4.22 -16.10 -21.76
C ASN A 388 3.22 -16.10 -22.93
N GLU A 389 2.11 -15.38 -22.79
CA GLU A 389 1.12 -15.17 -23.84
C GLU A 389 1.66 -14.21 -24.91
N SER A 390 1.94 -14.70 -26.12
CA SER A 390 2.73 -13.91 -27.08
C SER A 390 1.95 -12.85 -27.86
N VAL A 391 0.73 -13.16 -28.32
CA VAL A 391 -0.05 -12.23 -29.17
C VAL A 391 -0.53 -11.05 -28.33
N GLY A 392 -0.24 -9.83 -28.80
CA GLY A 392 -0.57 -8.57 -28.12
C GLY A 392 0.42 -8.13 -27.04
N ASN A 393 1.35 -9.00 -26.63
CA ASN A 393 2.25 -8.77 -25.49
C ASN A 393 3.73 -8.84 -25.82
N MET A 394 4.09 -9.22 -27.05
CA MET A 394 5.48 -9.36 -27.47
C MET A 394 5.62 -8.89 -28.90
N TRP A 395 6.82 -8.43 -29.26
CA TRP A 395 7.19 -8.25 -30.65
C TRP A 395 7.80 -9.53 -31.22
N LEU A 396 7.48 -9.83 -32.49
CA LEU A 396 8.12 -10.90 -33.25
C LEU A 396 8.31 -10.47 -34.71
N SER A 397 9.54 -10.57 -35.22
CA SER A 397 9.84 -10.30 -36.62
C SER A 397 9.07 -11.27 -37.55
N SER A 398 8.62 -10.78 -38.70
CA SER A 398 7.96 -11.63 -39.70
C SER A 398 8.90 -12.69 -40.26
N LYS A 399 8.38 -13.91 -40.45
CA LYS A 399 9.07 -15.04 -41.08
C LYS A 399 9.56 -14.74 -42.50
N GLU A 400 8.83 -13.91 -43.24
CA GLU A 400 9.17 -13.49 -44.60
C GLU A 400 9.79 -12.08 -44.62
N GLY A 401 10.12 -11.54 -43.44
CA GLY A 401 10.69 -10.20 -43.28
C GLY A 401 12.13 -10.08 -43.80
N PRO A 402 12.58 -8.83 -44.05
CA PRO A 402 13.96 -8.58 -44.45
C PRO A 402 14.94 -8.95 -43.33
N GLN A 403 16.11 -9.48 -43.72
CA GLN A 403 17.24 -9.73 -42.83
C GLN A 403 18.37 -8.70 -43.08
N PRO A 404 19.15 -8.32 -42.04
CA PRO A 404 19.01 -8.74 -40.65
C PRO A 404 17.76 -8.16 -39.98
N SER A 405 17.19 -8.89 -39.03
CA SER A 405 16.05 -8.41 -38.23
C SER A 405 16.53 -7.43 -37.16
N TRP A 406 15.83 -6.31 -37.03
CA TRP A 406 16.15 -5.27 -36.06
C TRP A 406 14.89 -4.64 -35.46
N ILE A 407 15.04 -4.09 -34.26
CA ILE A 407 14.07 -3.22 -33.60
C ILE A 407 14.80 -1.96 -33.13
N GLU A 408 14.15 -0.81 -33.28
CA GLU A 408 14.67 0.50 -32.94
C GLU A 408 13.71 1.23 -32.01
N PHE A 409 14.28 1.89 -31.01
CA PHE A 409 13.61 2.67 -29.99
C PHE A 409 14.00 4.14 -30.14
N GLU A 410 13.01 5.00 -30.37
CA GLU A 410 13.16 6.44 -30.43
C GLU A 410 12.61 7.08 -29.15
N PHE A 411 13.40 7.99 -28.56
CA PHE A 411 13.04 8.82 -27.43
C PHE A 411 12.65 10.23 -27.89
N GLU A 412 11.94 10.99 -27.06
CA GLU A 412 11.54 12.37 -27.38
C GLU A 412 12.73 13.33 -27.60
N ARG A 413 13.87 13.04 -26.98
CA ARG A 413 15.12 13.82 -27.05
C ARG A 413 16.32 12.92 -26.77
N ALA A 414 17.52 13.46 -26.90
CA ALA A 414 18.72 12.76 -26.46
C ALA A 414 18.76 12.70 -24.93
N TYR A 415 18.87 11.48 -24.40
CA TYR A 415 19.01 11.17 -22.98
C TYR A 415 20.43 10.69 -22.67
N LYS A 416 20.93 10.98 -21.47
CA LYS A 416 22.13 10.35 -20.94
C LYS A 416 21.74 8.98 -20.38
N LEU A 417 21.92 7.93 -21.16
CA LEU A 417 21.41 6.59 -20.85
C LEU A 417 22.22 5.94 -19.73
N HIS A 418 21.49 5.26 -18.84
CA HIS A 418 22.02 4.46 -17.75
C HIS A 418 21.97 2.98 -18.12
N ASP A 419 20.80 2.34 -17.98
CA ASP A 419 20.61 0.93 -18.27
C ASP A 419 19.52 0.72 -19.33
N MET A 420 19.62 -0.40 -20.05
CA MET A 420 18.48 -1.05 -20.70
C MET A 420 18.21 -2.39 -20.02
N TRP A 421 16.97 -2.59 -19.60
CA TRP A 421 16.46 -3.88 -19.13
C TRP A 421 15.74 -4.58 -20.27
N VAL A 422 15.99 -5.87 -20.43
CA VAL A 422 15.41 -6.67 -21.52
C VAL A 422 14.70 -7.89 -20.96
N TRP A 423 13.42 -8.01 -21.32
CA TRP A 423 12.67 -9.25 -21.30
C TRP A 423 12.71 -9.83 -22.72
N ASN A 424 13.40 -10.95 -22.87
CA ASN A 424 13.53 -11.62 -24.15
C ASN A 424 12.20 -12.31 -24.57
N SER A 425 12.08 -12.77 -25.82
CA SER A 425 10.85 -13.44 -26.29
C SER A 425 10.47 -14.61 -25.39
N ASN A 426 9.39 -14.45 -24.63
CA ASN A 426 8.94 -15.41 -23.63
C ASN A 426 7.74 -16.26 -24.08
N ASP A 427 7.59 -16.53 -25.38
CA ASP A 427 6.51 -17.40 -25.87
C ASP A 427 6.56 -18.77 -25.17
N SER A 428 5.41 -19.38 -24.91
CA SER A 428 5.30 -20.72 -24.30
C SER A 428 6.17 -21.81 -24.97
N LEU A 429 6.51 -21.63 -26.26
CA LEU A 429 7.36 -22.54 -27.01
C LEU A 429 8.85 -22.16 -26.96
N GLU A 430 9.25 -21.08 -26.29
CA GLU A 430 10.60 -20.53 -26.32
C GLU A 430 11.65 -21.59 -26.00
N SER A 431 11.41 -22.48 -25.04
CA SER A 431 12.31 -23.59 -24.68
C SER A 431 12.52 -24.64 -25.80
N LEU A 432 11.60 -24.70 -26.77
CA LEU A 432 11.65 -25.61 -27.92
C LEU A 432 12.15 -24.92 -29.20
N ILE A 433 11.76 -23.67 -29.45
CA ILE A 433 12.03 -22.97 -30.72
C ILE A 433 13.08 -21.86 -30.63
N GLY A 434 13.27 -21.27 -29.45
CA GLY A 434 14.33 -20.31 -29.16
C GLY A 434 14.36 -19.09 -30.08
N LEU A 435 13.24 -18.36 -30.18
CA LEU A 435 13.11 -17.17 -31.03
C LEU A 435 13.59 -15.88 -30.34
N GLY A 436 13.94 -15.94 -29.06
CA GLY A 436 14.57 -14.82 -28.38
C GLY A 436 15.90 -14.40 -29.02
N PHE A 437 16.25 -13.13 -28.87
CA PHE A 437 17.57 -12.61 -29.23
C PHE A 437 18.64 -13.36 -28.44
N ARG A 438 19.69 -13.87 -29.09
CA ARG A 438 20.84 -14.45 -28.37
C ARG A 438 22.03 -13.52 -28.47
N ASP A 439 22.68 -13.45 -29.63
CA ASP A 439 23.78 -12.53 -29.87
C ASP A 439 23.27 -11.28 -30.60
N VAL A 440 23.54 -10.10 -30.06
CA VAL A 440 22.91 -8.83 -30.45
C VAL A 440 23.95 -7.75 -30.69
N THR A 441 23.79 -7.01 -31.78
CA THR A 441 24.53 -5.77 -32.02
C THR A 441 23.66 -4.60 -31.57
N ILE A 442 24.18 -3.78 -30.65
CA ILE A 442 23.49 -2.61 -30.12
C ILE A 442 24.13 -1.37 -30.72
N GLU A 443 23.33 -0.53 -31.36
CA GLU A 443 23.77 0.73 -31.95
C GLU A 443 22.96 1.89 -31.39
N TYR A 444 23.57 3.06 -31.27
CA TYR A 444 22.90 4.25 -30.75
C TYR A 444 23.23 5.50 -31.56
N SER A 445 22.30 6.45 -31.58
CA SER A 445 22.46 7.73 -32.26
C SER A 445 21.77 8.86 -31.49
N ALA A 446 22.37 10.06 -31.53
CA ALA A 446 21.74 11.27 -31.01
C ALA A 446 20.89 12.01 -32.07
N ASN A 447 21.04 11.67 -33.36
CA ASN A 447 20.51 12.45 -34.48
C ASN A 447 19.87 11.60 -35.61
N ASP A 448 19.77 10.29 -35.43
CA ASP A 448 19.25 9.32 -36.41
C ASP A 448 20.04 9.24 -37.73
N ILE A 449 21.27 9.75 -37.75
CA ILE A 449 22.13 9.76 -38.95
C ILE A 449 23.43 9.02 -38.63
N ASP A 450 24.08 9.40 -37.54
CA ASP A 450 25.36 8.86 -37.13
C ASP A 450 25.12 7.81 -36.05
N TYR A 451 25.25 6.53 -36.40
CA TYR A 451 25.13 5.41 -35.47
C TYR A 451 26.51 4.96 -34.99
N THR A 452 26.61 4.70 -33.68
CA THR A 452 27.79 4.13 -33.03
C THR A 452 27.41 2.79 -32.41
N THR A 453 28.24 1.76 -32.59
CA THR A 453 28.04 0.48 -31.91
C THR A 453 28.45 0.58 -30.44
N LEU A 454 27.56 0.16 -29.53
CA LEU A 454 27.84 0.09 -28.10
C LEU A 454 28.70 -1.14 -27.82
N GLY A 455 29.99 -0.93 -27.59
CA GLY A 455 30.93 -2.00 -27.25
C GLY A 455 31.07 -3.05 -28.38
N THR A 456 30.87 -4.32 -28.03
CA THR A 456 30.91 -5.45 -28.97
C THR A 456 29.54 -6.12 -29.06
N THR A 457 29.47 -7.34 -29.60
CA THR A 457 28.28 -8.18 -29.50
C THR A 457 27.91 -8.43 -28.04
N HIS A 458 26.64 -8.22 -27.71
CA HIS A 458 26.04 -8.52 -26.41
C HIS A 458 25.28 -9.83 -26.49
N GLN A 459 25.32 -10.63 -25.44
CA GLN A 459 24.51 -11.84 -25.35
C GLN A 459 23.37 -11.63 -24.37
N PHE A 460 22.14 -11.75 -24.85
CA PHE A 460 20.95 -11.71 -23.99
C PHE A 460 20.68 -13.10 -23.45
N ALA A 461 20.12 -13.20 -22.24
CA ALA A 461 19.68 -14.45 -21.65
C ALA A 461 18.41 -14.99 -22.34
N ARG A 462 18.20 -16.30 -22.30
CA ARG A 462 17.02 -16.95 -22.87
C ARG A 462 15.87 -16.84 -21.90
N ALA A 463 14.72 -16.38 -22.35
CA ALA A 463 13.52 -16.40 -21.54
C ALA A 463 13.07 -17.86 -21.24
N PRO A 464 12.39 -18.10 -20.10
CA PRO A 464 11.99 -19.44 -19.68
C PRO A 464 10.84 -20.03 -20.51
N GLY A 465 10.02 -19.20 -21.17
CA GLY A 465 8.77 -19.61 -21.81
C GLY A 465 7.61 -19.81 -20.81
N GLU A 466 7.74 -19.31 -19.59
CA GLU A 466 6.79 -19.49 -18.49
C GLU A 466 6.23 -18.13 -18.03
N PRO A 467 4.99 -18.08 -17.49
CA PRO A 467 4.47 -16.86 -16.88
C PRO A 467 5.32 -16.42 -15.69
N GLY A 468 5.32 -15.12 -15.39
CA GLY A 468 6.06 -14.58 -14.25
C GLY A 468 7.55 -14.33 -14.55
N TYR A 469 7.89 -14.07 -15.81
CA TYR A 469 9.27 -13.88 -16.26
C TYR A 469 9.78 -12.48 -15.91
N ALA A 470 10.75 -12.38 -14.99
CA ALA A 470 11.46 -11.14 -14.70
C ALA A 470 12.56 -10.87 -15.74
N HIS A 471 12.94 -9.60 -15.96
CA HIS A 471 14.09 -9.32 -16.81
C HIS A 471 15.33 -10.00 -16.24
N ASP A 472 16.12 -10.60 -17.12
CA ASP A 472 17.34 -11.34 -16.78
C ASP A 472 18.54 -10.84 -17.56
N THR A 473 18.35 -9.78 -18.34
CA THR A 473 19.40 -9.09 -19.10
C THR A 473 19.34 -7.60 -18.82
N THR A 474 20.48 -7.05 -18.40
CA THR A 474 20.69 -5.61 -18.19
C THR A 474 21.93 -5.18 -18.97
N ILE A 475 21.80 -4.11 -19.75
CA ILE A 475 22.88 -3.52 -20.54
C ILE A 475 23.20 -2.13 -19.98
N ASP A 476 24.43 -1.95 -19.51
CA ASP A 476 24.96 -0.65 -19.08
C ASP A 476 25.39 0.16 -20.32
N PHE A 477 24.91 1.39 -20.42
CA PHE A 477 25.25 2.35 -21.47
C PHE A 477 26.43 3.25 -21.11
N GLU A 478 26.98 3.15 -19.91
CA GLU A 478 28.09 3.97 -19.41
C GLU A 478 27.86 5.49 -19.56
N GLY A 479 26.59 5.93 -19.55
CA GLY A 479 26.24 7.33 -19.70
C GLY A 479 26.26 7.86 -21.14
N VAL A 480 26.16 7.02 -22.18
CA VAL A 480 26.10 7.53 -23.57
C VAL A 480 24.87 8.41 -23.79
N ALA A 481 25.04 9.46 -24.59
CA ALA A 481 23.95 10.33 -25.01
C ALA A 481 23.30 9.78 -26.28
N ALA A 482 22.02 9.40 -26.22
CA ALA A 482 21.31 8.87 -27.38
C ALA A 482 19.84 9.27 -27.38
N LYS A 483 19.29 9.42 -28.58
CA LYS A 483 17.86 9.56 -28.87
C LYS A 483 17.30 8.28 -29.52
N HIS A 484 18.13 7.56 -30.27
CA HIS A 484 17.77 6.34 -30.98
C HIS A 484 18.65 5.19 -30.52
N ILE A 485 18.06 4.04 -30.19
CA ILE A 485 18.74 2.78 -29.90
C ILE A 485 18.23 1.71 -30.86
N ARG A 486 19.12 1.04 -31.59
CA ARG A 486 18.80 -0.07 -32.49
C ARG A 486 19.42 -1.38 -31.99
N LEU A 487 18.60 -2.40 -31.86
CA LEU A 487 19.02 -3.77 -31.57
C LEU A 487 18.92 -4.58 -32.85
N THR A 488 20.05 -5.09 -33.33
CA THR A 488 20.11 -5.99 -34.50
C THR A 488 20.44 -7.39 -34.03
N ALA A 489 19.56 -8.36 -34.32
CA ALA A 489 19.77 -9.74 -33.97
C ALA A 489 20.81 -10.39 -34.90
N ASN A 490 21.87 -10.96 -34.32
CA ASN A 490 22.87 -11.73 -35.07
C ASN A 490 22.49 -13.22 -35.15
N ASN A 491 21.87 -13.76 -34.09
CA ASN A 491 21.31 -15.11 -34.03
C ASN A 491 20.29 -15.25 -32.88
N ASN A 492 19.63 -16.41 -32.83
CA ASN A 492 18.71 -16.83 -31.78
C ASN A 492 19.18 -18.14 -31.14
N TRP A 493 18.42 -18.67 -30.19
CA TRP A 493 18.89 -19.74 -29.31
C TRP A 493 18.99 -21.12 -29.97
N GLU A 494 18.06 -21.46 -30.86
CA GLU A 494 18.03 -22.78 -31.50
C GLU A 494 18.37 -22.75 -33.01
N GLY A 495 18.30 -21.58 -33.66
CA GLY A 495 18.60 -21.44 -35.09
C GLY A 495 17.62 -22.14 -36.02
N ILE A 496 16.43 -22.51 -35.53
CA ILE A 496 15.42 -23.26 -36.30
C ILE A 496 14.72 -22.37 -37.33
N PHE A 497 14.44 -21.13 -36.94
CA PHE A 497 13.82 -20.11 -37.79
C PHE A 497 14.66 -18.84 -37.79
N GLU A 498 14.66 -18.11 -38.90
CA GLU A 498 15.25 -16.76 -38.99
C GLU A 498 14.26 -15.70 -38.48
N GLN A 499 13.68 -15.95 -37.32
CA GLN A 499 12.77 -15.03 -36.62
C GLN A 499 13.31 -14.69 -35.24
N PHE A 500 13.00 -13.48 -34.80
CA PHE A 500 13.52 -12.89 -33.59
C PHE A 500 12.44 -12.09 -32.88
N GLY A 501 12.32 -12.25 -31.57
CA GLY A 501 11.33 -11.53 -30.77
C GLY A 501 11.90 -10.96 -29.48
N LEU A 502 11.17 -10.02 -28.91
CA LEU A 502 11.39 -9.47 -27.58
C LEU A 502 10.04 -9.31 -26.90
N SER A 503 10.00 -9.51 -25.60
CA SER A 503 8.79 -9.32 -24.80
C SER A 503 8.65 -7.85 -24.39
N GLU A 504 9.66 -7.28 -23.74
CA GLU A 504 9.65 -5.91 -23.25
C GLU A 504 11.09 -5.37 -23.13
N VAL A 505 11.27 -4.08 -23.32
CA VAL A 505 12.53 -3.36 -23.17
C VAL A 505 12.28 -2.04 -22.46
N ARG A 506 13.00 -1.79 -21.36
CA ARG A 506 12.94 -0.52 -20.63
C ARG A 506 14.29 0.17 -20.66
N PHE A 507 14.29 1.48 -20.80
CA PHE A 507 15.50 2.31 -20.77
C PHE A 507 15.46 3.24 -19.56
N TYR A 508 16.61 3.46 -18.95
CA TYR A 508 16.77 4.36 -17.82
C TYR A 508 17.78 5.45 -18.16
N TYR A 509 17.62 6.64 -17.59
CA TYR A 509 18.50 7.78 -17.83
C TYR A 509 18.95 8.48 -16.55
N ILE A 510 20.10 9.13 -16.63
CA ILE A 510 20.62 10.02 -15.59
C ILE A 510 20.03 11.43 -15.83
N PRO A 511 19.34 12.04 -14.85
CA PRO A 511 18.70 13.34 -15.03
C PRO A 511 19.73 14.48 -15.00
N VAL A 512 20.28 14.81 -16.16
CA VAL A 512 21.25 15.92 -16.33
C VAL A 512 20.59 17.27 -16.64
N HIS A 513 19.26 17.31 -16.79
CA HIS A 513 18.47 18.52 -17.00
C HIS A 513 17.75 18.93 -15.72
N ALA A 514 17.46 20.23 -15.58
CA ALA A 514 16.57 20.72 -14.53
C ALA A 514 15.16 20.11 -14.69
N ARG A 515 14.50 19.87 -13.57
CA ARG A 515 13.22 19.14 -13.48
C ARG A 515 12.39 19.64 -12.30
N GLN A 516 11.13 19.20 -12.23
CA GLN A 516 10.21 19.51 -11.12
C GLN A 516 10.19 21.01 -10.76
N PRO A 517 9.79 21.89 -11.69
CA PRO A 517 9.67 23.30 -11.35
C PRO A 517 8.61 23.49 -10.26
N ASP A 518 8.94 24.24 -9.22
CA ASP A 518 7.99 24.76 -8.24
C ASP A 518 7.93 26.28 -8.39
N PRO A 519 6.76 26.86 -8.71
CA PRO A 519 5.48 26.20 -8.91
C PRO A 519 5.45 25.44 -10.22
N ASP A 520 4.61 24.40 -10.27
CA ASP A 520 4.42 23.59 -11.45
C ASP A 520 4.09 24.44 -12.68
N SER A 521 4.53 23.96 -13.85
CA SER A 521 4.22 24.63 -15.11
C SER A 521 2.70 24.77 -15.28
N LYS A 522 2.24 26.02 -15.37
CA LYS A 522 0.82 26.43 -15.44
C LYS A 522 0.04 26.36 -14.12
N ALA A 523 0.71 26.31 -12.98
CA ALA A 523 0.06 26.43 -11.68
C ALA A 523 -0.79 27.70 -11.57
N THR A 524 -1.94 27.58 -10.89
CA THR A 524 -2.85 28.67 -10.54
C THR A 524 -2.89 28.85 -9.03
N GLU A 525 -3.34 30.02 -8.55
CA GLU A 525 -3.40 30.32 -7.10
C GLU A 525 -2.05 30.30 -6.39
N VAL A 526 -0.99 30.57 -7.15
CA VAL A 526 0.38 30.70 -6.62
C VAL A 526 0.50 31.98 -5.78
N ASP A 527 1.23 31.88 -4.67
CA ASP A 527 1.46 32.98 -3.75
C ASP A 527 2.12 34.20 -4.42
N LEU A 528 1.85 35.41 -3.91
CA LEU A 528 2.40 36.64 -4.48
C LEU A 528 3.90 36.80 -4.19
N ASP A 529 4.37 36.26 -3.07
CA ASP A 529 5.78 36.21 -2.66
C ASP A 529 6.35 34.82 -2.99
N LEU A 530 6.45 34.53 -4.29
CA LEU A 530 6.87 33.23 -4.81
C LEU A 530 8.39 33.08 -4.85
N PHE A 531 8.88 31.92 -4.43
CA PHE A 531 10.22 31.43 -4.73
C PHE A 531 10.13 30.41 -5.86
N LEU A 532 11.05 30.50 -6.83
CA LEU A 532 11.16 29.51 -7.88
C LEU A 532 12.18 28.46 -7.45
N GLU A 533 11.73 27.21 -7.38
CA GLU A 533 12.58 26.07 -7.08
C GLU A 533 12.52 25.06 -8.22
N TRP A 534 13.56 24.25 -8.34
CA TRP A 534 13.62 23.16 -9.30
C TRP A 534 14.64 22.13 -8.85
N GLY A 535 14.41 20.87 -9.20
CA GLY A 535 15.42 19.83 -9.11
C GLY A 535 16.58 20.16 -10.05
N ALA A 536 17.78 20.33 -9.50
CA ALA A 536 18.98 20.57 -10.27
C ALA A 536 19.31 19.37 -11.19
N GLY A 537 19.88 19.65 -12.36
CA GLY A 537 20.45 18.59 -13.20
C GLY A 537 21.69 18.03 -12.50
N ARG A 538 21.84 16.71 -12.45
CA ARG A 538 22.88 16.07 -11.61
C ARG A 538 24.32 16.49 -11.92
N GLU A 539 24.55 16.95 -13.15
CA GLU A 539 25.86 17.42 -13.63
C GLU A 539 25.85 18.92 -13.98
N ALA A 540 24.80 19.64 -13.60
CA ALA A 540 24.72 21.07 -13.82
C ALA A 540 25.70 21.80 -12.88
N ALA A 541 26.60 22.59 -13.48
CA ALA A 541 27.47 23.49 -12.72
C ALA A 541 26.78 24.82 -12.39
N GLU A 542 25.82 25.22 -13.20
CA GLU A 542 25.01 26.43 -13.05
C GLU A 542 23.63 26.23 -13.73
N HIS A 543 22.66 27.04 -13.32
CA HIS A 543 21.32 27.13 -13.91
C HIS A 543 21.11 28.58 -14.35
N ASN A 544 20.67 28.78 -15.61
CA ASN A 544 20.49 30.09 -16.24
C ASN A 544 19.04 30.34 -16.63
#